data_AF-A0A851TN90-F1
#
_entry.id   AF-A0A851TN90-F1
#
_cell.length_a   1.000
_cell.length_b   1.000
_cell.length_c   1.000
_cell.angle_alpha   90.00
_cell.angle_beta   90.00
_cell.angle_gamma   90.00
#
_symmetry.space_group_name_H-M   'P 1'
#
loop_
_entity.id
_entity.type
_entity.pdbx_description
1 polymer ?
#
loop_
_entity_poly.entity_id
_entity_poly.type
_entity_poly.pdbx_seq_one_letter_code
_entity_poly.pdbx_strand_id
1 'polypeptide(L)'
;DYAKEHLLQLQEKAELIAGRMLRFSVFYRNQHKEYFQHVRMHCGNVMKPSLKDNSGSHGSPTSGMLHGIFFSCNTEFNTGQPPQDSPYGRYRFQIPAQRLFNPNTNLYFADFYCMYTAYHYVVLVLAPKGSAGDHFCRERLPQLDIACNKFLTCCAEDGELVYRHAQDSILEVIYTEPVDLGLGVLGEISGHQLMSLSTANAKKDPSCKTCNISVGR
;
A
#
# COMPACT_ATOMS: atom_id res chain seq x y z
N ASP A 1 7.88 -20.29 -1.82
CA ASP A 1 7.45 -19.04 -1.17
C ASP A 1 8.45 -18.58 -0.12
N TYR A 2 8.52 -17.28 0.12
CA TYR A 2 9.32 -16.71 1.18
C TYR A 2 8.78 -17.15 2.54
N ALA A 3 9.64 -17.81 3.31
CA ALA A 3 9.44 -17.97 4.74
C ALA A 3 9.48 -16.61 5.45
N LYS A 4 8.93 -16.56 6.68
CA LYS A 4 8.88 -15.36 7.52
C LYS A 4 10.26 -14.71 7.72
N GLU A 5 11.33 -15.50 7.77
CA GLU A 5 12.72 -15.01 7.86
C GLU A 5 13.14 -14.15 6.65
N HIS A 6 12.74 -14.54 5.43
CA HIS A 6 13.00 -13.74 4.24
C HIS A 6 12.24 -12.40 4.28
N LEU A 7 11.01 -12.41 4.80
CA LEU A 7 10.23 -11.18 4.96
C LEU A 7 10.85 -10.25 6.00
N LEU A 8 11.41 -10.78 7.09
CA LEU A 8 12.15 -9.99 8.07
C LEU A 8 13.40 -9.36 7.46
N GLN A 9 14.18 -10.10 6.65
CA GLN A 9 15.33 -9.54 5.95
C GLN A 9 14.92 -8.43 4.96
N LEU A 10 13.81 -8.61 4.24
CA LEU A 10 13.27 -7.57 3.37
C LEU A 10 12.82 -6.35 4.16
N GLN A 11 12.17 -6.55 5.31
CA GLN A 11 11.76 -5.48 6.21
C GLN A 11 12.97 -4.69 6.68
N GLU A 12 14.00 -5.34 7.22
CA GLU A 12 15.24 -4.69 7.67
C GLU A 12 15.88 -3.86 6.55
N LYS A 13 15.97 -4.42 5.34
CA LYS A 13 16.50 -3.70 4.16
C LYS A 13 15.63 -2.50 3.77
N ALA A 14 14.31 -2.60 3.89
CA ALA A 14 13.40 -1.51 3.62
C ALA A 14 13.51 -0.39 4.68
N GLU A 15 13.69 -0.74 5.95
CA GLU A 15 13.86 0.22 7.05
C GLU A 15 15.09 1.11 6.85
N LEU A 16 16.17 0.58 6.24
CA LEU A 16 17.39 1.33 5.93
C LEU A 16 17.18 2.50 4.94
N ILE A 17 16.12 2.43 4.13
CA ILE A 17 15.84 3.45 3.10
C ILE A 17 14.53 4.20 3.31
N ALA A 18 13.79 3.95 4.40
CA ALA A 18 12.48 4.54 4.63
C ALA A 18 12.50 6.08 4.78
N GLY A 19 13.67 6.64 5.10
CA GLY A 19 13.86 8.08 5.25
C GLY A 19 13.14 8.64 6.47
N ARG A 20 12.75 9.92 6.40
CA ARG A 20 11.90 10.54 7.42
C ARG A 20 10.42 10.26 7.15
N MET A 21 9.60 10.52 8.15
CA MET A 21 8.16 10.29 8.11
C MET A 21 7.39 11.60 7.86
N LEU A 22 6.55 11.62 6.82
CA LEU A 22 5.70 12.77 6.45
C LEU A 22 4.26 12.54 6.89
N ARG A 23 3.55 13.60 7.29
CA ARG A 23 2.13 13.51 7.65
C ARG A 23 1.27 13.35 6.40
N PHE A 24 0.18 12.58 6.51
CA PHE A 24 -0.87 12.50 5.49
C PHE A 24 -2.25 12.40 6.16
N SER A 25 -3.33 12.59 5.39
CA SER A 25 -4.70 12.57 5.89
C SER A 25 -5.63 11.61 5.14
N VAL A 26 -5.22 11.13 3.97
CA VAL A 26 -6.06 10.28 3.10
C VAL A 26 -5.27 9.12 2.50
N PHE A 27 -5.94 7.99 2.36
CA PHE A 27 -5.55 6.97 1.39
C PHE A 27 -6.21 7.27 0.06
N TYR A 28 -5.56 6.93 -1.04
CA TYR A 28 -6.12 7.15 -2.36
C TYR A 28 -5.86 6.01 -3.34
N ARG A 29 -6.80 5.78 -4.24
CA ARG A 29 -6.72 4.80 -5.32
C ARG A 29 -6.98 5.50 -6.64
N ASN A 30 -6.02 5.42 -7.55
CA ASN A 30 -6.17 5.88 -8.92
C ASN A 30 -6.58 4.71 -9.81
N GLN A 31 -7.55 4.93 -10.68
CA GLN A 31 -8.04 3.94 -11.63
C GLN A 31 -8.67 4.61 -12.86
N HIS A 32 -9.06 3.79 -13.85
CA HIS A 32 -9.89 4.23 -14.95
C HIS A 32 -11.32 4.57 -14.50
N LYS A 33 -12.00 5.47 -15.23
CA LYS A 33 -13.35 5.93 -14.89
C LYS A 33 -14.34 4.75 -14.87
N GLU A 34 -14.17 3.85 -15.82
CA GLU A 34 -15.01 2.68 -16.06
C GLU A 34 -15.01 1.74 -14.85
N TYR A 35 -13.87 1.62 -14.15
CA TYR A 35 -13.78 0.85 -12.91
C TYR A 35 -14.73 1.38 -11.84
N PHE A 36 -14.69 2.69 -11.56
CA PHE A 36 -15.55 3.29 -10.54
C PHE A 36 -17.02 3.31 -10.96
N GLN A 37 -17.31 3.50 -12.25
CA GLN A 37 -18.67 3.37 -12.78
C GLN A 37 -19.20 1.95 -12.58
N HIS A 38 -18.41 0.94 -12.89
CA HIS A 38 -18.78 -0.46 -12.65
C HIS A 38 -19.06 -0.72 -11.18
N VAL A 39 -18.21 -0.23 -10.27
CA VAL A 39 -18.44 -0.37 -8.81
C VAL A 39 -19.77 0.26 -8.39
N ARG A 40 -20.09 1.45 -8.89
CA ARG A 40 -21.35 2.14 -8.60
C ARG A 40 -22.56 1.40 -9.14
N MET A 41 -22.52 0.99 -10.41
CA MET A 41 -23.68 0.45 -11.12
C MET A 41 -23.92 -1.05 -10.83
N HIS A 42 -22.86 -1.81 -10.56
CA HIS A 42 -22.92 -3.28 -10.51
C HIS A 42 -22.41 -3.89 -9.20
N CYS A 43 -21.75 -3.11 -8.32
CA CYS A 43 -21.24 -3.61 -7.05
C CYS A 43 -21.88 -2.94 -5.83
N GLY A 44 -23.04 -2.29 -6.01
CA GLY A 44 -23.76 -1.63 -4.91
C GLY A 44 -22.96 -0.52 -4.26
N ASN A 45 -22.14 0.22 -5.04
CA ASN A 45 -21.24 1.27 -4.57
C ASN A 45 -20.07 0.81 -3.69
N VAL A 46 -19.83 -0.50 -3.58
CA VAL A 46 -18.79 -1.08 -2.74
C VAL A 46 -17.66 -1.65 -3.59
N MET A 47 -16.45 -1.11 -3.42
CA MET A 47 -15.24 -1.72 -3.95
C MET A 47 -14.98 -3.02 -3.20
N LYS A 48 -14.92 -4.14 -3.92
CA LYS A 48 -14.65 -5.46 -3.34
C LYS A 48 -13.15 -5.77 -3.42
N PRO A 49 -12.58 -6.44 -2.39
CA PRO A 49 -11.23 -7.00 -2.47
C PRO A 49 -11.05 -7.89 -3.69
N SER A 50 -9.93 -7.74 -4.38
CA SER A 50 -9.51 -8.58 -5.50
C SER A 50 -8.22 -9.29 -5.17
N LEU A 51 -7.96 -10.43 -5.79
CA LEU A 51 -6.71 -11.15 -5.61
C LEU A 51 -5.51 -10.26 -5.94
N LYS A 52 -4.52 -10.22 -5.04
CA LYS A 52 -3.25 -9.53 -5.24
C LYS A 52 -2.57 -10.10 -6.49
N ASP A 53 -2.20 -9.21 -7.39
CA ASP A 53 -1.46 -9.54 -8.62
C ASP A 53 -0.04 -10.02 -8.32
N ASN A 54 0.67 -10.48 -9.35
CA ASN A 54 1.99 -11.08 -9.21
C ASN A 54 3.14 -10.06 -9.22
N SER A 55 2.84 -8.78 -8.93
CA SER A 55 3.88 -7.75 -8.80
C SER A 55 4.71 -7.97 -7.53
N GLY A 56 5.96 -7.53 -7.57
CA GLY A 56 6.90 -7.65 -6.46
C GLY A 56 7.77 -8.90 -6.50
N SER A 57 8.13 -9.39 -5.33
CA SER A 57 8.95 -10.58 -5.15
C SER A 57 8.15 -11.85 -5.50
N HIS A 58 8.73 -12.71 -6.34
CA HIS A 58 8.08 -13.98 -6.72
C HIS A 58 7.73 -14.88 -5.52
N GLY A 59 8.47 -14.77 -4.42
CA GLY A 59 8.21 -15.52 -3.18
C GLY A 59 7.20 -14.86 -2.24
N SER A 60 6.64 -13.67 -2.52
CA SER A 60 5.74 -13.02 -1.57
C SER A 60 4.51 -13.88 -1.29
N PRO A 61 4.18 -14.17 -0.01
CA PRO A 61 3.02 -15.00 0.34
C PRO A 61 1.68 -14.29 0.11
N THR A 62 1.69 -13.03 -0.32
CA THR A 62 0.46 -12.29 -0.66
C THR A 62 0.05 -12.46 -2.12
N SER A 63 1.03 -12.62 -3.03
CA SER A 63 0.81 -12.71 -4.47
C SER A 63 -0.03 -13.94 -4.83
N GLY A 64 -1.19 -13.71 -5.47
CA GLY A 64 -2.11 -14.78 -5.83
C GLY A 64 -2.83 -15.46 -4.66
N MET A 65 -2.72 -14.95 -3.43
CA MET A 65 -3.36 -15.56 -2.24
C MET A 65 -4.21 -14.57 -1.44
N LEU A 66 -3.72 -13.35 -1.21
CA LEU A 66 -4.43 -12.35 -0.43
C LEU A 66 -5.42 -11.58 -1.31
N HIS A 67 -6.65 -11.42 -0.82
CA HIS A 67 -7.62 -10.50 -1.42
C HIS A 67 -7.51 -9.13 -0.75
N GLY A 68 -7.46 -8.08 -1.54
CA GLY A 68 -7.47 -6.71 -1.00
C GLY A 68 -7.71 -5.65 -2.06
N ILE A 69 -7.82 -4.41 -1.58
CA ILE A 69 -7.96 -3.20 -2.38
C ILE A 69 -6.69 -2.38 -2.19
N PHE A 70 -6.07 -1.98 -3.29
CA PHE A 70 -4.82 -1.23 -3.25
C PHE A 70 -5.08 0.26 -3.15
N PHE A 71 -4.35 0.87 -2.23
CA PHE A 71 -4.27 2.30 -1.99
C PHE A 71 -2.81 2.74 -1.93
N SER A 72 -2.62 4.03 -2.17
CA SER A 72 -1.40 4.77 -1.87
C SER A 72 -1.70 5.81 -0.79
N CYS A 73 -0.66 6.28 -0.10
CA CYS A 73 -0.76 7.37 0.87
C CYS A 73 0.40 8.37 0.78
N ASN A 74 1.36 8.16 -0.13
CA ASN A 74 2.47 9.07 -0.34
C ASN A 74 1.97 10.46 -0.71
N THR A 75 2.61 11.50 -0.17
CA THR A 75 2.31 12.89 -0.45
C THR A 75 3.43 13.59 -1.20
N GLU A 76 3.10 14.61 -1.99
CA GLU A 76 4.08 15.57 -2.48
C GLU A 76 4.71 16.35 -1.32
N PHE A 77 6.04 16.44 -1.30
CA PHE A 77 6.78 17.04 -0.19
C PHE A 77 6.37 18.49 0.12
N ASN A 78 6.08 19.29 -0.91
CA ASN A 78 5.78 20.72 -0.75
C ASN A 78 4.36 20.99 -0.27
N THR A 79 3.42 20.09 -0.55
CA THR A 79 1.98 20.33 -0.30
C THR A 79 1.40 19.43 0.79
N GLY A 80 2.04 18.29 1.08
CA GLY A 80 1.47 17.26 1.94
C GLY A 80 0.19 16.63 1.36
N GLN A 81 -0.07 16.82 0.07
CA GLN A 81 -1.24 16.29 -0.63
C GLN A 81 -0.85 15.12 -1.56
N PRO A 82 -1.80 14.24 -1.91
CA PRO A 82 -1.60 13.24 -2.94
C PRO A 82 -1.09 13.83 -4.27
N PRO A 83 -0.11 13.20 -4.97
CA PRO A 83 0.44 13.69 -6.24
C PRO A 83 -0.62 13.92 -7.30
N GLN A 84 -0.49 14.95 -8.15
CA GLN A 84 -1.53 15.21 -9.17
C GLN A 84 -1.44 14.34 -10.42
N ASP A 85 -0.38 13.56 -10.57
CA ASP A 85 -0.15 12.59 -11.64
C ASP A 85 -0.42 11.14 -11.18
N SER A 86 -0.65 10.24 -12.14
CA SER A 86 -0.77 8.81 -11.84
C SER A 86 -0.50 7.91 -13.04
N PRO A 87 0.19 6.76 -12.85
CA PRO A 87 0.28 5.73 -13.87
C PRO A 87 -0.97 4.83 -13.97
N TYR A 88 -1.88 4.87 -12.98
CA TYR A 88 -3.00 3.92 -12.88
C TYR A 88 -4.32 4.45 -13.45
N GLY A 89 -4.36 5.73 -13.87
CA GLY A 89 -5.55 6.40 -14.35
C GLY A 89 -5.79 7.75 -13.69
N ARG A 90 -6.63 8.58 -14.31
CA ARG A 90 -6.89 9.95 -13.86
C ARG A 90 -7.99 10.07 -12.81
N TYR A 91 -8.80 9.03 -12.60
CA TYR A 91 -9.86 9.07 -11.60
C TYR A 91 -9.31 8.58 -10.27
N ARG A 92 -9.47 9.41 -9.24
CA ARG A 92 -8.97 9.16 -7.89
C ARG A 92 -10.11 9.10 -6.90
N PHE A 93 -10.20 7.97 -6.22
CA PHE A 93 -10.95 7.87 -4.98
C PHE A 93 -10.02 8.19 -3.80
N GLN A 94 -10.43 9.11 -2.94
CA GLN A 94 -9.73 9.47 -1.70
C GLN A 94 -10.62 9.15 -0.51
N ILE A 95 -10.06 8.56 0.53
CA ILE A 95 -10.77 8.20 1.76
C ILE A 95 -9.97 8.67 2.98
N PRO A 96 -10.60 9.27 4.01
CA PRO A 96 -9.91 9.69 5.22
C PRO A 96 -9.14 8.53 5.86
N ALA A 97 -7.89 8.76 6.27
CA ALA A 97 -6.99 7.73 6.77
C ALA A 97 -7.62 6.89 7.90
N GLN A 98 -8.31 7.55 8.83
CA GLN A 98 -9.02 6.91 9.96
C GLN A 98 -10.01 5.82 9.59
N ARG A 99 -10.58 5.86 8.37
CA ARG A 99 -11.54 4.86 7.91
C ARG A 99 -10.89 3.51 7.64
N LEU A 100 -9.62 3.50 7.24
CA LEU A 100 -8.87 2.27 6.93
C LEU A 100 -7.85 1.93 8.02
N PHE A 101 -7.21 2.95 8.60
CA PHE A 101 -6.12 2.78 9.56
C PHE A 101 -6.44 3.48 10.88
N ASN A 102 -6.64 2.68 11.92
CA ASN A 102 -6.98 3.12 13.27
C ASN A 102 -6.59 2.01 14.28
N PRO A 103 -6.78 2.21 15.60
CA PRO A 103 -6.40 1.21 16.61
C PRO A 103 -7.07 -0.18 16.46
N ASN A 104 -8.13 -0.31 15.66
CA ASN A 104 -8.78 -1.59 15.35
C ASN A 104 -8.29 -2.25 14.06
N THR A 105 -7.24 -1.71 13.43
CA THR A 105 -6.59 -2.26 12.25
C THR A 105 -5.17 -2.74 12.59
N ASN A 106 -4.82 -3.96 12.17
CA ASN A 106 -3.45 -4.45 12.22
C ASN A 106 -2.69 -4.04 10.94
N LEU A 107 -1.39 -3.78 11.10
CA LEU A 107 -0.48 -3.45 10.02
C LEU A 107 0.55 -4.58 9.85
N TYR A 108 0.75 -5.04 8.61
CA TYR A 108 1.72 -6.08 8.29
C TYR A 108 2.65 -5.64 7.16
N PHE A 109 3.91 -6.05 7.26
CA PHE A 109 4.87 -5.94 6.16
C PHE A 109 4.72 -7.13 5.22
N ALA A 110 4.55 -6.89 3.91
CA ALA A 110 4.29 -7.94 2.94
C ALA A 110 5.42 -8.14 1.91
N ASP A 111 6.08 -7.07 1.49
CA ASP A 111 7.16 -7.14 0.51
C ASP A 111 7.98 -5.86 0.45
N PHE A 112 9.16 -5.96 -0.15
CA PHE A 112 10.01 -4.84 -0.52
C PHE A 112 10.69 -5.13 -1.86
N TYR A 113 10.43 -4.28 -2.85
CA TYR A 113 10.92 -4.49 -4.20
C TYR A 113 11.17 -3.17 -4.92
N CYS A 114 11.88 -3.24 -6.04
CA CYS A 114 11.90 -2.18 -7.03
C CYS A 114 11.67 -2.81 -8.39
N MET A 115 11.29 -1.98 -9.35
CA MET A 115 11.39 -2.32 -10.77
C MET A 115 12.73 -1.79 -11.29
N TYR A 116 12.95 -1.82 -12.61
CA TYR A 116 14.11 -1.21 -13.30
C TYR A 116 14.12 0.33 -13.22
N THR A 117 13.86 0.89 -12.05
CA THR A 117 13.75 2.32 -11.73
C THR A 117 14.47 2.60 -10.41
N ALA A 118 14.74 3.86 -10.11
CA ALA A 118 15.34 4.25 -8.82
C ALA A 118 14.37 4.08 -7.62
N TYR A 119 13.08 3.90 -7.86
CA TYR A 119 12.06 3.85 -6.82
C TYR A 119 11.89 2.47 -6.22
N HIS A 120 11.75 2.44 -4.90
CA HIS A 120 11.47 1.24 -4.14
C HIS A 120 10.07 1.28 -3.55
N TYR A 121 9.43 0.11 -3.56
CA TYR A 121 8.06 -0.11 -3.13
C TYR A 121 8.08 -0.97 -1.88
N VAL A 122 7.40 -0.50 -0.84
CA VAL A 122 7.11 -1.27 0.36
C VAL A 122 5.63 -1.64 0.32
N VAL A 123 5.35 -2.94 0.34
CA VAL A 123 3.98 -3.44 0.37
C VAL A 123 3.56 -3.65 1.81
N LEU A 124 2.48 -3.00 2.21
CA LEU A 124 1.90 -3.08 3.54
C LEU A 124 0.48 -3.63 3.45
N VAL A 125 0.04 -4.39 4.44
CA VAL A 125 -1.35 -4.85 4.56
C VAL A 125 -2.00 -4.23 5.78
N LEU A 126 -3.13 -3.59 5.57
CA LEU A 126 -4.06 -3.14 6.59
C LEU A 126 -5.22 -4.13 6.68
N ALA A 127 -5.32 -4.80 7.82
CA ALA A 127 -6.37 -5.78 8.06
C ALA A 127 -7.11 -5.48 9.37
N PRO A 128 -8.44 -5.24 9.34
CA PRO A 128 -9.24 -5.08 10.56
C PRO A 128 -9.08 -6.29 11.49
N LYS A 129 -8.94 -6.01 12.80
CA LYS A 129 -8.71 -7.03 13.82
C LYS A 129 -9.84 -8.07 13.82
N GLY A 130 -9.48 -9.34 13.75
CA GLY A 130 -10.38 -10.49 13.70
C GLY A 130 -10.99 -10.76 12.32
N SER A 131 -10.63 -10.02 11.28
CA SER A 131 -11.12 -10.31 9.93
C SER A 131 -10.37 -11.48 9.29
N ALA A 132 -10.91 -12.03 8.20
CA ALA A 132 -10.27 -13.10 7.44
C ALA A 132 -8.87 -12.68 6.92
N GLY A 133 -8.72 -11.43 6.52
CA GLY A 133 -7.43 -10.86 6.11
C GLY A 133 -6.42 -10.81 7.25
N ASP A 134 -6.85 -10.43 8.46
CA ASP A 134 -5.99 -10.41 9.65
C ASP A 134 -5.54 -11.83 10.01
N HIS A 135 -6.46 -12.80 10.04
CA HIS A 135 -6.12 -14.21 10.26
C HIS A 135 -5.11 -14.73 9.23
N PHE A 136 -5.30 -14.40 7.94
CA PHE A 136 -4.36 -14.76 6.89
C PHE A 136 -2.96 -14.16 7.14
N CYS A 137 -2.90 -12.85 7.42
CA CYS A 137 -1.65 -12.12 7.56
C CYS A 137 -0.88 -12.52 8.82
N ARG A 138 -1.56 -12.71 9.96
CA ARG A 138 -0.93 -13.04 11.24
C ARG A 138 -0.06 -14.29 11.20
N GLU A 139 -0.49 -15.30 10.43
CA GLU A 139 0.24 -16.55 10.26
C GLU A 139 1.46 -16.42 9.33
N ARG A 140 1.44 -15.46 8.41
CA ARG A 140 2.33 -15.44 7.23
C ARG A 140 3.28 -14.23 7.18
N LEU A 141 2.90 -13.11 7.77
CA LEU A 141 3.57 -11.82 7.63
C LEU A 141 4.12 -11.30 8.97
N PRO A 142 5.24 -10.56 8.96
CA PRO A 142 5.64 -9.75 10.10
C PRO A 142 4.59 -8.67 10.41
N GLN A 143 4.13 -8.63 11.66
CA GLN A 143 3.25 -7.57 12.15
C GLN A 143 4.10 -6.37 12.59
N LEU A 144 3.66 -5.16 12.22
CA LEU A 144 4.29 -3.91 12.62
C LEU A 144 3.51 -3.25 13.75
N ASP A 145 4.21 -2.58 14.66
CA ASP A 145 3.57 -1.69 15.64
C ASP A 145 3.06 -0.44 14.92
N ILE A 146 1.74 -0.22 14.97
CA ILE A 146 1.08 0.92 14.30
C ILE A 146 1.52 2.26 14.88
N ALA A 147 1.95 2.32 16.14
CA ALA A 147 2.42 3.55 16.76
C ALA A 147 3.91 3.80 16.50
N CYS A 148 4.67 2.75 16.20
CA CYS A 148 6.13 2.82 16.12
C CYS A 148 6.68 1.87 15.05
N ASN A 149 6.75 2.35 13.80
CA ASN A 149 7.50 1.70 12.74
C ASN A 149 8.03 2.74 11.74
N LYS A 150 8.88 2.31 10.80
CA LYS A 150 9.53 3.22 9.84
C LYS A 150 8.71 3.50 8.58
N PHE A 151 7.58 2.81 8.37
CA PHE A 151 6.84 2.84 7.11
C PHE A 151 5.53 3.61 7.19
N LEU A 152 4.64 3.26 8.12
CA LEU A 152 3.29 3.78 8.18
C LEU A 152 2.79 3.77 9.63
N THR A 153 2.58 4.93 10.25
CA THR A 153 2.14 5.02 11.65
C THR A 153 0.80 5.72 11.82
N CYS A 154 0.12 5.37 12.91
CA CYS A 154 -1.10 5.97 13.43
C CYS A 154 -0.92 6.15 14.93
N CYS A 155 -0.72 7.40 15.38
CA CYS A 155 -0.49 7.75 16.78
C CYS A 155 -1.49 8.81 17.23
N ALA A 156 -1.85 8.82 18.51
CA ALA A 156 -2.61 9.93 19.07
C ALA A 156 -1.65 11.08 19.44
N GLU A 157 -1.86 12.27 18.89
CA GLU A 157 -1.21 13.52 19.29
C GLU A 157 -2.35 14.50 19.69
N ASP A 158 -2.33 15.01 20.92
CA ASP A 158 -3.36 15.93 21.46
C ASP A 158 -4.82 15.43 21.34
N GLY A 159 -5.02 14.12 21.44
CA GLY A 159 -6.34 13.48 21.35
C GLY A 159 -6.80 13.16 19.92
N GLU A 160 -6.05 13.59 18.91
CA GLU A 160 -6.35 13.35 17.49
C GLU A 160 -5.41 12.30 16.90
N LEU A 161 -5.93 11.50 15.96
CA LEU A 161 -5.10 10.53 15.24
C LEU A 161 -4.25 11.22 14.18
N VAL A 162 -2.94 11.08 14.30
CA VAL A 162 -1.94 11.58 13.35
C VAL A 162 -1.33 10.41 12.59
N TYR A 163 -1.35 10.55 11.27
CA TYR A 163 -0.87 9.53 10.35
C TYR A 163 0.40 9.99 9.67
N ARG A 164 1.36 9.07 9.54
CA ARG A 164 2.63 9.35 8.88
C ARG A 164 3.07 8.21 7.99
N HIS A 165 3.73 8.54 6.89
CA HIS A 165 4.30 7.56 5.95
C HIS A 165 5.79 7.83 5.70
N ALA A 166 6.54 6.79 5.34
CA ALA A 166 7.93 6.89 4.87
C ALA A 166 8.03 7.77 3.62
N GLN A 167 8.94 8.74 3.61
CA GLN A 167 9.13 9.64 2.47
C GLN A 167 9.82 8.94 1.29
N ASP A 168 10.88 8.18 1.57
CA ASP A 168 11.84 7.77 0.54
C ASP A 168 11.52 6.38 -0.06
N SER A 169 10.33 5.85 0.26
CA SER A 169 9.76 4.65 -0.35
C SER A 169 8.31 4.89 -0.77
N ILE A 170 7.90 4.25 -1.86
CA ILE A 170 6.52 4.25 -2.32
C ILE A 170 5.76 3.16 -1.54
N LEU A 171 4.66 3.53 -0.90
CA LEU A 171 3.86 2.57 -0.13
C LEU A 171 2.70 2.05 -0.98
N GLU A 172 2.69 0.74 -1.18
CA GLU A 172 1.55 0.01 -1.72
C GLU A 172 0.78 -0.60 -0.56
N VAL A 173 -0.38 0.00 -0.24
CA VAL A 173 -1.18 -0.40 0.92
C VAL A 173 -2.36 -1.24 0.47
N ILE A 174 -2.40 -2.49 0.89
CA ILE A 174 -3.49 -3.43 0.63
C ILE A 174 -4.44 -3.40 1.82
N TYR A 175 -5.68 -2.98 1.61
CA TYR A 175 -6.75 -3.08 2.61
C TYR A 175 -7.62 -4.31 2.33
N THR A 176 -7.82 -5.17 3.33
CA THR A 176 -8.39 -6.52 3.10
C THR A 176 -9.92 -6.58 3.09
N GLU A 177 -10.61 -5.52 3.49
CA GLU A 177 -12.08 -5.48 3.55
C GLU A 177 -12.69 -4.64 2.41
N PRO A 178 -13.99 -4.84 2.11
CA PRO A 178 -14.71 -3.99 1.18
C PRO A 178 -14.74 -2.51 1.61
N VAL A 179 -14.75 -1.60 0.64
CA VAL A 179 -14.79 -0.15 0.88
C VAL A 179 -15.92 0.48 0.08
N ASP A 180 -16.86 1.10 0.80
CA ASP A 180 -17.94 1.87 0.20
C ASP A 180 -17.40 3.21 -0.35
N LEU A 181 -17.67 3.49 -1.62
CA LEU A 181 -17.28 4.76 -2.27
C LEU A 181 -17.94 5.99 -1.62
N GLY A 182 -19.03 5.82 -0.86
CA GLY A 182 -19.68 6.87 -0.08
C GLY A 182 -18.89 7.32 1.14
N LEU A 183 -17.85 6.57 1.55
CA LEU A 183 -16.96 6.95 2.67
C LEU A 183 -15.85 7.91 2.26
N GLY A 184 -15.76 8.25 0.98
CA GLY A 184 -14.70 9.09 0.43
C GLY A 184 -15.19 9.98 -0.71
N VAL A 185 -14.24 10.56 -1.43
CA VAL A 185 -14.49 11.47 -2.55
C VAL A 185 -13.87 10.89 -3.81
N LEU A 186 -14.65 10.84 -4.89
CA LEU A 186 -14.18 10.46 -6.21
C LEU A 186 -14.09 11.72 -7.08
N GLY A 187 -12.92 11.96 -7.67
CA GLY A 187 -12.69 13.08 -8.58
C GLY A 187 -11.66 12.75 -9.64
N GLU A 188 -11.50 13.63 -10.61
CA GLU A 188 -10.45 13.54 -11.61
C GLU A 188 -9.25 14.38 -11.18
N ILE A 189 -8.03 13.85 -11.33
CA ILE A 189 -6.79 14.57 -11.04
C ILE A 189 -6.39 15.44 -12.23
N SER A 190 -5.69 16.54 -11.97
CA SER A 190 -5.32 17.51 -13.00
C SER A 190 -4.05 17.15 -13.78
N GLY A 191 -3.21 16.27 -13.23
CA GLY A 191 -1.92 15.92 -13.83
C GLY A 191 -1.99 14.89 -14.95
N HIS A 192 -0.81 14.46 -15.41
CA HIS A 192 -0.67 13.56 -16.55
C HIS A 192 -0.96 12.09 -16.18
N GLN A 193 -1.56 11.36 -17.12
CA GLN A 193 -1.60 9.91 -17.06
C GLN A 193 -0.28 9.34 -17.59
N LEU A 194 0.50 8.72 -16.71
CA LEU A 194 1.79 8.14 -17.04
C LEU A 194 1.59 6.73 -17.65
N MET A 195 1.21 6.67 -18.93
CA MET A 195 0.80 5.43 -19.61
C MET A 195 1.88 4.31 -19.66
N SER A 196 3.16 4.63 -19.48
CA SER A 196 4.27 3.67 -19.61
C SER A 196 4.76 3.05 -18.29
N LEU A 197 4.10 3.30 -17.15
CA LEU A 197 4.64 3.02 -15.81
C LEU A 197 3.71 2.19 -14.90
N SER A 198 2.75 1.45 -15.44
CA SER A 198 1.91 0.57 -14.61
C SER A 198 2.76 -0.47 -13.88
N THR A 199 2.53 -0.61 -12.57
CA THR A 199 3.19 -1.63 -11.72
C THR A 199 2.44 -2.96 -11.71
N ALA A 200 1.32 -3.07 -12.45
CA ALA A 200 0.52 -4.28 -12.52
C ALA A 200 1.36 -5.45 -13.06
N ASN A 201 1.48 -6.52 -12.27
CA ASN A 201 2.35 -7.67 -12.53
C ASN A 201 3.82 -7.32 -12.80
N ALA A 202 4.29 -6.14 -12.37
CA ALA A 202 5.66 -5.73 -12.61
C ALA A 202 6.64 -6.60 -11.81
N LYS A 203 7.63 -7.13 -12.52
CA LYS A 203 8.64 -8.00 -11.92
C LYS A 203 9.68 -7.17 -11.17
N LYS A 204 10.08 -7.69 -10.01
CA LYS A 204 11.22 -7.18 -9.24
C LYS A 204 12.50 -7.22 -10.08
N ASP A 205 13.29 -6.14 -10.02
CA ASP A 205 14.60 -6.09 -10.67
C ASP A 205 15.59 -7.05 -9.97
N PRO A 206 16.06 -8.12 -10.64
CA PRO A 206 16.94 -9.10 -10.02
C PRO A 206 18.37 -8.59 -9.77
N SER A 207 18.74 -7.43 -10.31
CA SER A 207 20.08 -6.84 -10.18
C SER A 207 20.22 -5.87 -9.00
N CYS A 208 19.10 -5.44 -8.40
CA CYS A 208 19.10 -4.44 -7.35
C CYS A 208 19.74 -4.96 -6.06
N LYS A 209 20.76 -4.24 -5.54
CA LYS A 209 21.45 -4.61 -4.29
C LYS A 209 20.68 -4.19 -3.03
N THR A 210 19.76 -3.24 -3.19
CA THR A 210 19.00 -2.64 -2.10
C THR A 210 17.81 -3.49 -1.69
N CYS A 211 17.02 -4.03 -2.64
CA CYS A 211 15.81 -4.79 -2.30
C CYS A 211 15.95 -6.31 -2.47
N ASN A 212 16.99 -6.81 -3.14
CA ASN A 212 17.21 -8.26 -3.21
C ASN A 212 17.88 -8.78 -1.95
N ILE A 213 17.40 -9.93 -1.49
CA ILE A 213 18.09 -10.73 -0.49
C ILE A 213 19.29 -11.34 -1.19
N SER A 214 20.50 -11.04 -0.72
CA SER A 214 21.69 -11.73 -1.17
C SER A 214 21.63 -13.15 -0.63
N VAL A 215 21.53 -14.14 -1.52
CA VAL A 215 21.83 -15.53 -1.14
C VAL A 215 23.30 -15.53 -0.73
N GLY A 216 23.58 -15.67 0.56
CA GLY A 216 24.94 -15.85 1.04
C GLY A 216 25.56 -17.02 0.28
N ARG A 217 26.78 -16.84 -0.21
CA ARG A 217 27.64 -17.95 -0.61
C ARG A 217 28.03 -18.75 0.63
#